data_AF-A0A834MYA5-F1
#
_entry.id   AF-A0A834MYA5-F1
#
_cell.length_a   1.000
_cell.length_b   1.000
_cell.length_c   1.000
_cell.angle_alpha   90.00
_cell.angle_beta   90.00
_cell.angle_gamma   90.00
#
_symmetry.space_group_name_H-M   'P 1'
#
loop_
_entity.id
_entity.type
_entity.pdbx_description
1 polymer ?
#
loop_
_entity_poly.entity_id
_entity_poly.type
_entity_poly.pdbx_seq_one_letter_code
_entity_poly.pdbx_strand_id
1 'polypeptide(L)'
;MEKPRKPHILAKLSTEAPRTSSSDYTSLLKLKAPTWTRHDLQEAIEAVVTQKMRFTQASTKYGIPKGTLYDNILGKSKRMMVLEEAGLNSNEETAVLEFCCDISISPYNRRTKKSLNVILNFVEKLRRKRDPGFVFTGLSGFRWWWAFCKKHSIVSLYFNDENENE
;
A
#
# COMPACT_ATOMS: atom_id res chain seq x y z
N MET A 1 1.17 80.02 -30.84
CA MET A 1 1.17 81.23 -29.99
C MET A 1 0.79 80.77 -28.59
N GLU A 2 1.73 80.91 -27.66
CA GLU A 2 1.68 80.37 -26.30
C GLU A 2 1.07 81.37 -25.31
N LYS A 3 0.38 80.84 -24.29
CA LYS A 3 0.34 81.24 -22.85
C LYS A 3 -1.10 81.30 -22.24
N PRO A 4 -1.26 81.23 -20.90
CA PRO A 4 -1.18 80.02 -20.06
C PRO A 4 -2.40 79.96 -19.08
N ARG A 5 -2.47 78.97 -18.18
CA ARG A 5 -3.01 79.15 -16.80
C ARG A 5 -2.72 77.90 -15.94
N LYS A 6 -1.98 78.09 -14.85
CA LYS A 6 -1.92 77.21 -13.66
C LYS A 6 -2.95 77.72 -12.63
N PRO A 7 -3.51 76.91 -11.69
CA PRO A 7 -2.77 76.57 -10.46
C PRO A 7 -3.04 75.17 -9.83
N HIS A 8 -2.08 74.82 -8.96
CA HIS A 8 -2.03 73.86 -7.84
C HIS A 8 -3.26 73.02 -7.45
N ILE A 9 -3.03 71.74 -7.12
CA ILE A 9 -3.40 71.08 -5.84
C ILE A 9 -2.49 69.86 -5.59
N LEU A 10 -2.11 69.70 -4.32
CA LEU A 10 -1.26 68.67 -3.70
C LEU A 10 -2.08 67.39 -3.42
N ALA A 11 -1.60 66.19 -3.76
CA ALA A 11 -2.12 64.94 -3.17
C ALA A 11 -1.11 63.76 -3.26
N LYS A 12 -0.41 63.58 -2.13
CA LYS A 12 0.08 62.35 -1.45
C LYS A 12 0.37 61.07 -2.28
N LEU A 13 1.63 60.62 -2.19
CA LEU A 13 2.04 59.24 -2.45
C LEU A 13 1.32 58.26 -1.50
N SER A 14 0.79 57.17 -2.04
CA SER A 14 0.38 55.98 -1.28
C SER A 14 1.41 54.88 -1.55
N THR A 15 2.13 54.45 -0.51
CA THR A 15 3.04 53.31 -0.52
C THR A 15 2.27 52.09 -0.06
N GLU A 16 1.94 51.17 -0.97
CA GLU A 16 1.42 49.84 -0.60
C GLU A 16 2.58 48.85 -0.40
N ALA A 17 2.70 48.32 0.81
CA ALA A 17 3.54 47.16 1.12
C ALA A 17 2.80 45.86 0.79
N PRO A 18 3.48 44.79 0.33
CA PRO A 18 2.83 43.53 0.02
C PRO A 18 2.38 42.84 1.32
N ARG A 19 1.09 42.50 1.42
CA ARG A 19 0.53 41.66 2.48
C ARG A 19 0.95 40.21 2.24
N THR A 20 1.97 39.74 2.96
CA THR A 20 2.30 38.31 3.02
C THR A 20 1.25 37.58 3.87
N SER A 21 0.59 36.60 3.26
CA SER A 21 -0.44 35.80 3.91
C SER A 21 0.19 34.83 4.91
N SER A 22 -0.37 34.74 6.12
CA SER A 22 0.05 33.82 7.18
C SER A 22 -0.23 32.33 6.86
N SER A 23 -0.81 32.05 5.69
CA SER A 23 -1.20 30.70 5.25
C SER A 23 -0.01 29.85 4.80
N ASP A 24 1.07 30.47 4.32
CA ASP A 24 2.15 29.76 3.63
C ASP A 24 3.18 29.14 4.59
N TYR A 25 3.22 29.58 5.85
CA TYR A 25 4.13 29.03 6.86
C TYR A 25 3.72 27.64 7.38
N THR A 26 2.42 27.30 7.31
CA THR A 26 1.92 26.02 7.84
C THR A 26 2.30 24.85 6.95
N SER A 27 2.44 25.09 5.64
CA SER A 27 2.80 24.09 4.62
C SER A 27 4.30 23.80 4.54
N LEU A 28 5.15 24.72 5.00
CA LEU A 28 6.62 24.58 4.96
C LEU A 28 7.20 23.72 6.10
N LEU A 29 6.42 23.41 7.14
CA LEU A 29 6.94 22.84 8.39
C LEU A 29 6.99 21.30 8.49
N LYS A 30 6.72 20.52 7.43
CA LYS A 30 6.85 19.04 7.54
C LYS A 30 7.40 18.36 6.28
N LEU A 31 8.52 18.84 5.76
CA LEU A 31 9.45 17.98 5.04
C LEU A 31 10.64 17.67 5.94
N LYS A 32 10.37 17.06 7.10
CA LYS A 32 11.46 16.39 7.83
C LYS A 32 11.93 15.24 6.94
N ALA A 33 13.24 15.17 6.72
CA ALA A 33 13.84 14.04 6.04
C ALA A 33 13.33 12.73 6.71
N PRO A 34 13.03 11.69 5.92
CA PRO A 34 12.64 10.41 6.48
C PRO A 34 13.67 9.95 7.51
N THR A 35 13.22 9.55 8.70
CA THR A 35 14.09 8.98 9.73
C THR A 35 14.54 7.56 9.38
N TRP A 36 13.90 6.95 8.38
CA TRP A 36 14.20 5.60 7.88
C TRP A 36 15.03 5.68 6.59
N THR A 37 15.93 4.72 6.45
CA THR A 37 16.79 4.55 5.28
C THR A 37 16.12 3.68 4.22
N ARG A 38 16.74 3.60 3.03
CA ARG A 38 16.31 2.65 1.99
C ARG A 38 16.47 1.19 2.45
N HIS A 39 17.47 0.91 3.29
CA HIS A 39 17.68 -0.42 3.84
C HIS A 39 16.54 -0.81 4.79
N ASP A 40 16.15 0.09 5.70
CA ASP A 40 15.00 -0.12 6.60
C ASP A 40 13.71 -0.40 5.81
N LEU A 41 13.48 0.31 4.71
CA LEU A 41 12.34 0.06 3.84
C LEU A 41 12.38 -1.32 3.20
N GLN A 42 13.55 -1.77 2.75
CA GLN A 42 13.71 -3.09 2.16
C GLN A 42 13.47 -4.20 3.19
N GLU A 43 14.03 -4.08 4.39
CA GLU A 43 13.83 -5.03 5.49
C GLU A 43 12.36 -5.06 5.94
N ALA A 44 11.70 -3.90 6.03
CA ALA A 44 10.29 -3.83 6.37
C ALA A 44 9.40 -4.50 5.32
N ILE A 45 9.71 -4.32 4.03
CA ILE A 45 9.02 -4.99 2.94
C ILE A 45 9.21 -6.50 3.07
N GLU A 46 10.45 -6.96 3.22
CA GLU A 46 10.77 -8.38 3.35
C GLU A 46 10.06 -9.02 4.53
N ALA A 47 10.11 -8.40 5.72
CA ALA A 47 9.44 -8.90 6.92
C ALA A 47 7.91 -9.05 6.72
N VAL A 48 7.28 -8.13 5.99
CA VAL A 48 5.85 -8.21 5.70
C VAL A 48 5.54 -9.31 4.68
N VAL A 49 6.29 -9.38 3.58
CA VAL A 49 5.97 -10.33 2.49
C VAL A 49 6.32 -11.77 2.80
N THR A 50 7.30 -11.98 3.69
CA THR A 50 7.63 -13.29 4.27
C THR A 50 6.72 -13.67 5.44
N GLN A 51 5.73 -12.84 5.76
CA GLN A 51 4.79 -13.01 6.87
C GLN A 51 5.44 -13.13 8.26
N LYS A 52 6.67 -12.60 8.42
CA LYS A 52 7.35 -12.42 9.71
C LYS A 52 6.80 -11.23 10.50
N MET A 53 6.11 -10.29 9.84
CA MET A 53 5.45 -9.15 10.48
C MET A 53 4.15 -8.76 9.79
N ARG A 54 3.22 -8.19 10.55
CA ARG A 54 2.10 -7.41 10.00
C ARG A 54 2.58 -6.02 9.60
N PHE A 55 1.85 -5.37 8.69
CA PHE A 55 2.12 -3.98 8.28
C PHE A 55 2.30 -3.02 9.47
N THR A 56 1.44 -3.13 10.49
CA THR A 56 1.52 -2.27 11.68
C THR A 56 2.81 -2.52 12.47
N GLN A 57 3.21 -3.79 12.64
CA GLN A 57 4.44 -4.15 13.35
C GLN A 57 5.68 -3.64 12.61
N ALA A 58 5.75 -3.87 11.29
CA ALA A 58 6.86 -3.38 10.47
C ALA A 58 6.91 -1.84 10.43
N SER A 59 5.75 -1.17 10.27
CA SER A 59 5.66 0.29 10.30
C SER A 59 6.22 0.88 11.60
N THR A 60 5.87 0.30 12.75
CA THR A 60 6.40 0.74 14.04
C THR A 60 7.88 0.41 14.20
N LYS A 61 8.30 -0.83 13.91
CA LYS A 61 9.69 -1.29 14.11
C LYS A 61 10.70 -0.46 13.32
N TYR A 62 10.38 -0.18 12.05
CA TYR A 62 11.29 0.51 11.13
C TYR A 62 11.03 2.03 11.03
N GLY A 63 10.07 2.56 11.79
CA GLY A 63 9.71 3.99 11.76
C GLY A 63 9.13 4.47 10.43
N ILE A 64 8.64 3.57 9.58
CA ILE A 64 8.12 3.88 8.24
C ILE A 64 6.62 4.15 8.32
N PRO A 65 6.09 5.26 7.77
CA PRO A 65 4.65 5.49 7.71
C PRO A 65 3.93 4.33 7.02
N LYS A 66 2.85 3.83 7.63
CA LYS A 66 2.08 2.70 7.10
C LYS A 66 1.65 2.92 5.64
N GLY A 67 1.21 4.12 5.27
CA GLY A 67 0.86 4.47 3.88
C GLY A 67 2.02 4.24 2.91
N THR A 68 3.23 4.68 3.27
CA THR A 68 4.45 4.45 2.50
C THR A 68 4.74 2.97 2.33
N LEU A 69 4.64 2.17 3.39
CA LEU A 69 4.86 0.72 3.30
C LEU A 69 3.80 0.02 2.43
N TYR A 70 2.53 0.43 2.53
CA TYR A 70 1.45 -0.06 1.67
C TYR A 70 1.72 0.25 0.19
N ASP A 71 2.15 1.46 -0.13
CA ASP A 71 2.40 1.85 -1.52
C ASP A 71 3.59 1.12 -2.12
N ASN A 72 4.65 0.88 -1.34
CA ASN A 72 5.81 0.13 -1.82
C ASN A 72 5.49 -1.36 -2.03
N ILE A 73 4.65 -1.96 -1.18
CA ILE A 73 4.29 -3.38 -1.32
C ILE A 73 3.18 -3.59 -2.35
N LEU A 74 2.10 -2.81 -2.31
CA LEU A 74 0.88 -3.04 -3.08
C LEU A 74 0.72 -2.14 -4.29
N GLY A 75 1.52 -1.09 -4.41
CA GLY A 75 1.33 -0.03 -5.41
C GLY A 75 0.37 1.07 -4.92
N LYS A 76 0.47 2.24 -5.56
CA LYS A 76 -0.27 3.45 -5.19
C LYS A 76 -1.76 3.41 -5.55
N SER A 77 -2.12 2.63 -6.57
CA SER A 77 -3.49 2.58 -7.09
C SER A 77 -3.80 1.19 -7.66
N LYS A 78 -5.07 0.94 -8.01
CA LYS A 78 -5.52 -0.27 -8.71
C LYS A 78 -5.11 -1.60 -8.03
N ARG A 79 -4.97 -1.62 -6.70
CA ARG A 79 -4.48 -2.77 -5.92
C ARG A 79 -5.29 -4.07 -6.10
N MET A 80 -6.53 -3.99 -6.60
CA MET A 80 -7.38 -5.16 -6.85
C MET A 80 -7.18 -5.78 -8.25
N MET A 81 -6.56 -5.07 -9.20
CA MET A 81 -6.36 -5.54 -10.59
C MET A 81 -5.56 -6.85 -10.66
N VAL A 82 -4.70 -7.09 -9.67
CA VAL A 82 -3.91 -8.32 -9.54
C VAL A 82 -4.78 -9.59 -9.50
N LEU A 83 -6.06 -9.49 -9.10
CA LEU A 83 -6.98 -10.63 -9.14
C LEU A 83 -7.34 -11.01 -10.59
N GLU A 84 -7.52 -10.01 -11.45
CA GLU A 84 -7.78 -10.21 -12.88
C GLU A 84 -6.53 -10.70 -13.60
N GLU A 85 -5.36 -10.14 -13.27
CA GLU A 85 -4.06 -10.56 -13.82
C GLU A 85 -3.75 -12.04 -13.51
N ALA A 86 -4.11 -12.52 -12.32
CA ALA A 86 -3.98 -13.94 -11.98
C ALA A 86 -4.91 -14.84 -12.81
N GLY A 87 -6.02 -14.29 -13.31
CA GLY A 87 -6.90 -14.96 -14.27
C GLY A 87 -7.57 -16.23 -13.75
N LEU A 88 -7.90 -16.28 -12.46
CA LEU A 88 -8.68 -17.38 -11.89
C LEU A 88 -10.14 -17.29 -12.34
N ASN A 89 -10.70 -18.41 -12.78
CA ASN A 89 -12.14 -18.50 -13.00
C ASN A 89 -12.89 -18.76 -11.67
N SER A 90 -14.22 -18.69 -11.69
CA SER A 90 -15.06 -18.84 -10.50
C SER A 90 -14.88 -20.18 -9.78
N ASN A 91 -14.63 -21.27 -10.52
CA ASN A 91 -14.42 -22.59 -9.94
C ASN A 91 -13.05 -22.66 -9.24
N GLU A 92 -12.00 -22.13 -9.87
CA GLU A 92 -10.66 -22.05 -9.27
C GLU A 92 -10.66 -21.14 -8.04
N GLU A 93 -11.35 -19.99 -8.10
CA GLU A 93 -11.51 -19.07 -6.97
C GLU A 93 -12.24 -19.73 -5.79
N THR A 94 -13.30 -20.51 -6.06
CA THR A 94 -14.01 -21.27 -5.03
C THR A 94 -13.12 -22.35 -4.41
N ALA A 95 -12.37 -23.09 -5.23
CA ALA A 95 -11.43 -24.09 -4.74
C ALA A 95 -10.34 -23.49 -3.83
N VAL A 96 -9.86 -22.28 -4.12
CA VAL A 96 -8.93 -21.55 -3.25
C VAL A 96 -9.58 -21.17 -1.93
N LEU A 97 -10.84 -20.72 -1.94
CA LEU A 97 -11.57 -20.38 -0.71
C LEU A 97 -11.74 -21.61 0.20
N GLU A 98 -12.20 -22.71 -0.37
CA GLU A 98 -12.35 -24.00 0.33
C GLU A 98 -11.02 -24.45 0.91
N PHE A 99 -9.95 -24.40 0.10
CA PHE A 99 -8.61 -24.73 0.54
C PHE A 99 -8.16 -23.85 1.71
N CYS A 100 -8.45 -22.54 1.68
CA CYS A 100 -7.95 -21.61 2.69
C CYS A 100 -8.72 -21.67 4.02
N CYS A 101 -10.05 -21.78 3.98
CA CYS A 101 -10.92 -21.38 5.10
C CYS A 101 -11.88 -22.46 5.62
N ASP A 102 -11.84 -23.69 5.10
CA ASP A 102 -12.79 -24.76 5.44
C ASP A 102 -14.24 -24.25 5.57
N ILE A 103 -14.71 -23.66 4.47
CA ILE A 103 -16.00 -22.96 4.41
C ILE A 103 -17.20 -23.89 4.64
N SER A 104 -16.98 -25.22 4.65
CA SER A 104 -18.00 -26.23 4.95
C SER A 104 -18.43 -26.22 6.41
N ILE A 105 -17.51 -25.85 7.31
CA ILE A 105 -17.74 -25.86 8.77
C ILE A 105 -18.12 -24.46 9.28
N SER A 106 -17.57 -23.39 8.69
CA SER A 106 -17.83 -22.02 9.13
C SER A 106 -17.90 -21.02 7.97
N PRO A 107 -19.05 -20.92 7.27
CA PRO A 107 -19.18 -20.11 6.04
C PRO A 107 -18.94 -18.62 6.26
N TYR A 108 -19.14 -18.14 7.50
CA TYR A 108 -18.99 -16.73 7.89
C TYR A 108 -17.67 -16.42 8.61
N ASN A 109 -16.94 -17.43 9.11
CA ASN A 109 -15.67 -17.24 9.81
C ASN A 109 -14.48 -17.64 8.93
N ARG A 110 -14.18 -16.79 7.95
CA ARG A 110 -13.14 -17.07 6.96
C ARG A 110 -11.77 -16.72 7.53
N ARG A 111 -11.13 -17.71 8.15
CA ARG A 111 -9.79 -17.59 8.71
C ARG A 111 -8.88 -18.64 8.13
N THR A 112 -7.61 -18.30 7.95
CA THR A 112 -6.62 -19.29 7.51
C THR A 112 -5.38 -19.28 8.37
N LYS A 113 -4.90 -20.47 8.72
CA LYS A 113 -3.59 -20.72 9.34
C LYS A 113 -2.55 -21.15 8.31
N LYS A 114 -2.89 -21.22 7.02
CA LYS A 114 -1.94 -21.62 5.96
C LYS A 114 -0.99 -20.47 5.65
N SER A 115 0.26 -20.81 5.36
CA SER A 115 1.26 -19.84 4.90
C SER A 115 0.95 -19.36 3.48
N LEU A 116 1.45 -18.17 3.15
CA LEU A 116 1.37 -17.60 1.82
C LEU A 116 1.97 -18.56 0.79
N ASN A 117 3.15 -19.11 1.06
CA ASN A 117 3.81 -20.04 0.14
C ASN A 117 2.93 -21.27 -0.18
N VAL A 118 2.29 -21.86 0.84
CA VAL A 118 1.38 -23.00 0.63
C VAL A 118 0.19 -22.61 -0.23
N ILE A 119 -0.38 -21.41 -0.02
CA ILE A 119 -1.52 -20.91 -0.80
C ILE A 119 -1.11 -20.59 -2.24
N LEU A 120 0.01 -19.90 -2.46
CA LEU A 120 0.50 -19.58 -3.81
C LEU A 120 0.80 -20.84 -4.61
N ASN A 121 1.45 -21.83 -4.00
CA ASN A 121 1.70 -23.12 -4.64
C ASN A 121 0.41 -23.82 -5.07
N PHE A 122 -0.66 -23.73 -4.28
CA PHE A 122 -1.96 -24.28 -4.65
C PHE A 122 -2.56 -23.54 -5.86
N VAL A 123 -2.52 -22.21 -5.85
CA VAL A 123 -3.04 -21.37 -6.94
C VAL A 123 -2.26 -21.59 -8.25
N GLU A 124 -0.93 -21.67 -8.17
CA GLU A 124 -0.09 -21.97 -9.33
C GLU A 124 -0.41 -23.34 -9.92
N LYS A 125 -0.59 -24.37 -9.09
CA LYS A 125 -1.00 -25.71 -9.56
C LYS A 125 -2.35 -25.67 -10.28
N LEU A 126 -3.30 -24.85 -9.82
CA LEU A 126 -4.58 -24.67 -10.52
C LEU A 126 -4.36 -24.00 -11.89
N ARG A 127 -3.66 -22.87 -11.92
CA ARG A 127 -3.44 -22.10 -13.16
C ARG A 127 -2.60 -22.83 -14.20
N ARG A 128 -1.61 -23.62 -13.76
CA ARG A 128 -0.75 -24.44 -14.63
C ARG A 128 -1.49 -25.47 -15.49
N LYS A 129 -2.73 -25.82 -15.12
CA LYS A 129 -3.59 -26.67 -15.97
C LYS A 129 -3.97 -25.99 -17.30
N ARG A 130 -4.06 -24.66 -17.33
CA ARG A 130 -4.41 -23.87 -18.52
C ARG A 130 -3.23 -23.06 -19.07
N ASP A 131 -2.27 -22.74 -18.21
CA ASP A 131 -1.07 -21.96 -18.54
C ASP A 131 0.14 -22.57 -17.81
N PRO A 132 0.82 -23.56 -18.41
CA PRO A 132 1.91 -24.31 -17.77
C PRO A 132 3.08 -23.43 -17.26
N GLY A 133 3.27 -22.24 -17.83
CA GLY A 133 4.31 -21.30 -17.44
C GLY A 133 3.93 -20.40 -16.26
N PHE A 134 2.69 -20.48 -15.77
CA PHE A 134 2.21 -19.60 -14.71
C PHE A 134 3.00 -19.78 -13.40
N VAL A 135 3.51 -18.67 -12.88
CA VAL A 135 4.20 -18.58 -11.59
C VAL A 135 4.08 -17.14 -11.06
N PHE A 136 3.92 -16.99 -9.76
CA PHE A 136 4.02 -15.67 -9.13
C PHE A 136 5.49 -15.28 -9.00
N THR A 137 5.82 -14.05 -9.41
CA THR A 137 7.18 -13.50 -9.30
C THR A 137 7.21 -12.24 -8.45
N GLY A 138 8.31 -12.03 -7.72
CA GLY A 138 8.48 -10.87 -6.85
C GLY A 138 7.31 -10.67 -5.90
N LEU A 139 6.72 -9.48 -5.91
CA LEU A 139 5.60 -9.12 -5.03
C LEU A 139 4.22 -9.55 -5.54
N SER A 140 4.10 -10.09 -6.75
CA SER A 140 2.80 -10.39 -7.37
C SER A 140 1.98 -11.38 -6.54
N GLY A 141 2.61 -12.42 -5.98
CA GLY A 141 1.93 -13.40 -5.12
C GLY A 141 1.40 -12.78 -3.83
N PHE A 142 2.20 -11.96 -3.14
CA PHE A 142 1.75 -11.26 -1.94
C PHE A 142 0.61 -10.26 -2.26
N ARG A 143 0.74 -9.50 -3.35
CA ARG A 143 -0.30 -8.55 -3.80
C ARG A 143 -1.61 -9.26 -4.10
N TRP A 144 -1.54 -10.37 -4.83
CA TRP A 144 -2.68 -11.21 -5.12
C TRP A 144 -3.32 -11.72 -3.83
N TRP A 145 -2.53 -12.26 -2.90
CA TRP A 145 -3.06 -12.75 -1.63
C TRP A 145 -3.72 -11.67 -0.79
N TRP A 146 -3.13 -10.48 -0.72
CA TRP A 146 -3.73 -9.32 -0.05
C TRP A 146 -5.08 -8.96 -0.66
N ALA A 147 -5.16 -8.88 -2.00
CA ALA A 147 -6.39 -8.56 -2.71
C ALA A 147 -7.44 -9.65 -2.53
N PHE A 148 -7.02 -10.92 -2.53
CA PHE A 148 -7.88 -12.09 -2.34
C PHE A 148 -8.49 -12.09 -0.94
N CYS A 149 -7.67 -11.87 0.10
CA CYS A 149 -8.14 -11.71 1.47
C CYS A 149 -9.15 -10.57 1.58
N LYS A 150 -8.88 -9.43 0.93
CA LYS A 150 -9.77 -8.28 0.94
C LYS A 150 -11.11 -8.57 0.26
N LYS A 151 -11.10 -9.18 -0.93
CA LYS A 151 -12.32 -9.55 -1.69
C LYS A 151 -13.21 -10.49 -0.88
N HIS A 152 -12.61 -11.44 -0.16
CA HIS A 152 -13.34 -12.51 0.52
C HIS A 152 -13.45 -12.35 2.03
N SER A 153 -12.98 -11.23 2.57
CA SER A 153 -12.93 -10.95 4.01
C SER A 153 -12.23 -12.04 4.83
N ILE A 154 -11.11 -12.55 4.29
CA ILE A 154 -10.30 -13.58 4.95
C ILE A 154 -9.38 -12.91 5.96
N VAL A 155 -9.37 -13.46 7.18
CA VAL A 155 -8.38 -13.12 8.20
C VAL A 155 -7.26 -14.15 8.18
N SER A 156 -6.07 -13.74 7.71
CA SER A 156 -4.87 -14.58 7.81
C SER A 156 -4.33 -14.56 9.24
N LEU A 157 -4.31 -15.73 9.86
CA LEU A 157 -3.76 -15.97 11.20
C LEU A 157 -2.31 -16.43 11.14
N TYR A 158 -1.84 -16.91 9.98
CA TYR A 158 -0.47 -17.37 9.83
C TYR A 158 0.53 -16.26 10.14
N PHE A 159 1.58 -16.65 10.86
CA PHE A 159 2.73 -15.85 11.20
C PHE A 159 3.95 -16.76 11.11
N ASN A 160 5.01 -16.30 10.48
CA ASN A 160 6.25 -17.08 10.38
C ASN A 160 7.10 -16.81 11.62
N ASP A 161 6.90 -17.61 12.67
CA ASP A 161 7.71 -17.55 13.88
C ASP A 161 8.91 -18.50 13.72
N GLU A 162 9.99 -17.99 13.11
CA GLU A 162 11.25 -18.75 13.00
C GLU A 162 11.98 -18.90 14.35
N ASN A 163 11.41 -18.38 15.46
CA ASN A 163 11.96 -18.50 16.82
C ASN A 163 11.46 -19.71 17.61
N GLU A 164 10.61 -20.59 17.05
CA GLU A 164 10.18 -21.82 17.75
C GLU A 164 11.17 -23.00 17.58
N ASN A 165 12.30 -22.82 16.90
CA ASN A 165 13.30 -23.87 16.65
C ASN A 165 14.74 -23.47 17.05
N GLU A 166 14.92 -22.71 18.13
CA GLU A 166 16.24 -22.56 18.80
C GLU A 166 16.13 -22.86 20.30
#